data_AF-A0A9D1DKH8-F1
#
_entry.id   AF-A0A9D1DKH8-F1
#
_cell.length_a   1.000
_cell.length_b   1.000
_cell.length_c   1.000
_cell.angle_alpha   90.00
_cell.angle_beta   90.00
_cell.angle_gamma   90.00
#
_symmetry.space_group_name_H-M   'P 1'
#
loop_
_entity.id
_entity.type
_entity.pdbx_description
1 polymer ?
#
loop_
_entity_poly.entity_id
_entity_poly.type
_entity_poly.pdbx_seq_one_letter_code
_entity_poly.pdbx_strand_id
1 'polypeptide(L)' 'RIDLMLPKLAADAGATEELKAADPLKWTGLMNSCKAQAEEVVLSELIYN' A
#
# COMPACT_ATOMS: atom_id res chain seq x y z
N ARG A 1 -9.38 6.21 -6.35
CA ARG A 1 -8.78 4.99 -6.95
C ARG A 1 -7.76 4.37 -6.00
N ILE A 2 -6.82 5.17 -5.49
CA ILE A 2 -5.84 4.74 -4.48
C ILE A 2 -6.51 4.08 -3.25
N ASP A 3 -7.61 4.64 -2.74
CA ASP A 3 -8.36 4.06 -1.60
C ASP A 3 -8.95 2.67 -1.87
N LEU A 4 -9.17 2.30 -3.14
CA LEU A 4 -9.65 0.96 -3.51
C LEU A 4 -8.50 -0.03 -3.68
N MET A 5 -7.30 0.46 -3.99
CA MET A 5 -6.12 -0.38 -4.22
C MET A 5 -5.36 -0.65 -2.92
N LEU A 6 -5.23 0.36 -2.06
CA LEU A 6 -4.50 0.28 -0.79
C LEU A 6 -4.89 -0.93 0.07
N PRO A 7 -6.19 -1.25 0.30
CA PRO A 7 -6.57 -2.41 1.09
C PRO A 7 -6.08 -3.73 0.48
N LYS A 8 -6.12 -3.84 -0.85
CA LYS A 8 -5.65 -5.03 -1.57
C LYS A 8 -4.13 -5.15 -1.50
N LEU A 9 -3.41 -4.06 -1.77
CA LEU A 9 -1.95 -4.03 -1.71
C LEU A 9 -1.44 -4.29 -0.29
N ALA A 10 -2.10 -3.71 0.72
CA ALA A 10 -1.78 -3.94 2.13
C ALA A 10 -1.98 -5.41 2.52
N ALA A 11 -3.07 -6.03 2.08
CA ALA A 11 -3.30 -7.46 2.31
C ALA A 11 -2.23 -8.33 1.63
N ASP A 12 -1.92 -8.05 0.36
CA ASP A 12 -0.90 -8.79 -0.41
C ASP A 12 0.52 -8.61 0.17
N ALA A 13 0.82 -7.43 0.72
CA ALA A 13 2.08 -7.12 1.38
C ALA A 13 2.16 -7.65 2.83
N GLY A 14 1.07 -8.22 3.37
CA GLY A 14 1.01 -8.71 4.74
C GLY A 14 1.00 -7.60 5.80
N ALA A 15 0.57 -6.39 5.45
CA ALA A 15 0.39 -5.27 6.37
C ALA A 15 -0.89 -5.44 7.22
N THR A 16 -0.96 -6.53 7.99
CA THR A 16 -2.12 -6.88 8.81
C THR A 16 -2.10 -6.17 10.17
N GLU A 17 -3.24 -6.15 10.86
CA GLU A 17 -3.33 -5.55 12.20
C GLU A 17 -2.53 -6.36 13.24
N GLU A 18 -2.33 -7.67 13.04
CA GLU A 18 -1.44 -8.48 13.88
C GLU A 18 0.01 -8.03 13.73
N LEU A 19 0.45 -7.77 12.49
CA LEU A 19 1.79 -7.23 12.24
C LEU A 19 1.94 -5.82 12.83
N LYS A 20 0.90 -4.99 12.74
CA LYS A 20 0.89 -3.66 13.35
C LYS A 20 1.03 -3.70 14.86
N ALA A 21 0.43 -4.69 15.52
CA ALA A 21 0.54 -4.88 16.96
C ALA A 21 1.92 -5.43 17.36
N ALA A 22 2.50 -6.32 16.56
CA ALA A 22 3.80 -6.95 16.84
C ALA A 22 5.01 -6.07 16.47
N ASP A 23 4.94 -5.38 15.32
CA ASP A 23 5.98 -4.51 14.78
C ASP A 23 5.36 -3.32 14.00
N PRO A 24 5.03 -2.23 14.72
CA PRO A 24 4.42 -1.04 14.11
C PRO A 24 5.29 -0.35 13.06
N LEU A 25 6.63 -0.43 13.19
CA LEU A 25 7.55 0.20 12.25
C LEU A 25 7.59 -0.56 10.93
N LYS A 26 7.65 -1.90 10.99
CA LYS A 26 7.56 -2.75 9.80
C LYS A 26 6.20 -2.58 9.12
N TRP A 27 5.11 -2.55 9.88
CA TRP A 27 3.78 -2.27 9.31
C TRP A 27 3.71 -0.92 8.61
N THR A 28 4.26 0.14 9.23
CA THR A 28 4.31 1.48 8.63
C THR A 28 5.15 1.49 7.35
N GLY A 29 6.28 0.78 7.33
CA GLY A 29 7.10 0.60 6.13
C GLY A 29 6.32 -0.04 4.99
N LEU A 30 5.61 -1.14 5.26
CA LEU A 30 4.78 -1.82 4.26
C LEU A 30 3.64 -0.94 3.75
N MET A 31 2.95 -0.22 4.64
CA MET A 31 1.89 0.71 4.25
C MET A 31 2.40 1.84 3.36
N ASN A 32 3.59 2.38 3.65
CA ASN A 32 4.22 3.39 2.80
C ASN A 32 4.57 2.82 1.42
N SER A 33 5.11 1.60 1.34
CA SER A 33 5.36 0.93 0.05
C SER A 33 4.09 0.69 -0.75
N CYS A 34 3.00 0.25 -0.10
CA CYS A 34 1.70 0.05 -0.75
C CYS A 34 1.13 1.36 -1.29
N LYS A 35 1.27 2.46 -0.53
CA LYS A 35 0.85 3.79 -0.96
C LYS A 35 1.66 4.26 -2.17
N ALA A 36 2.99 4.14 -2.13
CA ALA A 36 3.86 4.51 -3.24
C ALA A 36 3.51 3.73 -4.52
N GLN A 37 3.26 2.43 -4.41
CA GLN A 37 2.82 1.61 -5.54
C GLN A 37 1.47 2.05 -6.09
N ALA A 38 0.51 2.39 -5.22
CA ALA A 38 -0.79 2.89 -5.67
C ALA A 38 -0.68 4.26 -6.39
N GLU A 39 0.19 5.14 -5.91
CA GLU A 39 0.48 6.42 -6.54
C GLU A 39 1.16 6.23 -7.90
N GLU A 40 2.11 5.31 -8.01
CA GLU A 40 2.80 4.96 -9.26
C GLU A 40 1.83 4.46 -10.34
N VAL A 41 0.91 3.56 -9.98
CA VAL A 41 -0.11 3.06 -10.92
C VAL A 41 -0.99 4.20 -11.44
N VAL A 42 -1.47 5.08 -10.54
CA VAL A 42 -2.32 6.21 -10.96
C VAL A 42 -1.54 7.22 -11.81
N LEU A 43 -0.27 7.49 -11.48
CA LEU A 43 0.57 8.37 -12.27
C LEU A 43 0.86 7.78 -13.66
N SER A 44 1.12 6.48 -13.73
CA SER A 44 1.31 5.75 -14.98
C SER A 44 0.06 5.81 -15.84
N GLU A 45 -1.12 5.56 -15.26
CA GLU A 45 -2.40 5.74 -15.94
C GLU A 45 -2.55 7.16 -16.49
N LEU A 46 -2.21 8.21 -15.72
CA LEU A 46 -2.33 9.61 -16.17
C LEU A 46 -1.39 9.96 -17.34
N ILE A 47 -0.21 9.35 -17.41
CA ILE A 47 0.78 9.63 -18.46
C ILE A 47 0.43 8.89 -19.76
N TYR A 48 -0.08 7.66 -19.64
CA TYR A 48 -0.29 6.77 -20.79
C TYR A 48 -1.74 6.70 -21.29
N ASN A 49 -2.69 7.34 -20.60
CA ASN A 49 -4.09 7.44 -21.00
C ASN A 49 -4.53 8.89 -21.19
#